data_AF-A0A133V8U3-F1
#
_entry.id   AF-A0A133V8U3-F1
#
_cell.length_a   1.000
_cell.length_b   1.000
_cell.length_c   1.000
_cell.angle_alpha   90.00
_cell.angle_beta   90.00
_cell.angle_gamma   90.00
#
_symmetry.space_group_name_H-M   'P 1'
#
loop_
_entity.id
_entity.type
_entity.pdbx_description
1 polymer ?
#
loop_
_entity_poly.entity_id
_entity_poly.type
_entity_poly.pdbx_seq_one_letter_code
_entity_poly.pdbx_strand_id
1 'polypeptide(L)'
;MGRIPSVGFEEFHIPIGINIEAIQPAFPDAKGRRRKGKGWEDVWIEFEYKSSDFKRHDHNPKECDIIVCWNHDWEDCPLEVIELKSVIQNLKTRGQL
;
A
#
# COMPACT_ATOMS: atom_id res chain seq x y z
N MET A 1 20.62 24.92 -19.99
CA MET A 1 19.28 24.83 -19.37
C MET A 1 19.09 23.43 -18.78
N GLY A 2 19.89 23.07 -17.78
CA GLY A 2 19.79 21.77 -17.12
C GLY A 2 18.71 21.86 -16.05
N ARG A 3 17.65 21.06 -16.16
CA ARG A 3 16.73 20.86 -15.03
C ARG A 3 17.51 20.10 -13.97
N ILE A 4 17.76 20.76 -12.86
CA ILE A 4 18.08 20.12 -11.59
C ILE A 4 16.86 19.23 -11.28
N PRO A 5 17.00 17.90 -11.14
CA PRO A 5 15.90 17.10 -10.62
C PRO A 5 15.69 17.56 -9.18
N SER A 6 14.54 18.19 -8.93
CA SER A 6 14.06 18.45 -7.59
C SER A 6 13.78 17.11 -6.93
N VAL A 7 14.79 16.52 -6.31
CA VAL A 7 14.60 15.48 -5.31
C VAL A 7 13.99 16.15 -4.09
N GLY A 8 12.68 16.35 -4.16
CA GLY A 8 11.85 16.69 -3.01
C GLY A 8 11.85 15.51 -2.06
N PHE A 9 12.04 15.80 -0.78
CA PHE A 9 12.02 14.90 0.37
C PHE A 9 11.25 13.58 0.16
N GLU A 10 11.98 12.46 0.23
CA GLU A 10 11.52 11.17 0.78
C GLU A 10 10.26 10.55 0.16
N GLU A 11 10.29 10.21 -1.13
CA GLU A 11 9.29 9.29 -1.73
C GLU A 11 9.44 7.89 -1.12
N PHE A 12 8.62 7.55 -0.12
CA PHE A 12 8.49 6.18 0.37
C PHE A 12 7.72 5.36 -0.67
N HIS A 13 8.47 4.79 -1.60
CA HIS A 13 7.95 3.81 -2.55
C HIS A 13 7.87 2.46 -1.87
N ILE A 14 6.66 2.01 -1.58
CA ILE A 14 6.49 0.59 -1.27
C ILE A 14 6.79 -0.17 -2.58
N PRO A 15 7.56 -1.28 -2.56
CA PRO A 15 7.91 -2.07 -3.74
C PRO A 15 6.74 -2.59 -4.59
N ILE A 16 5.52 -2.29 -4.18
CA ILE A 16 4.23 -2.63 -4.78
C ILE A 16 3.71 -1.53 -5.72
N GLY A 17 4.49 -0.46 -5.96
CA GLY A 17 4.15 0.58 -6.94
C GLY A 17 3.18 1.65 -6.42
N ILE A 18 3.16 1.86 -5.10
CA ILE A 18 2.38 2.90 -4.43
C ILE A 18 3.33 3.88 -3.76
N ASN A 19 3.12 5.17 -4.00
CA ASN A 19 3.80 6.26 -3.32
C ASN A 19 2.95 6.69 -2.11
N ILE A 20 3.50 6.61 -0.90
CA ILE A 20 2.81 7.04 0.32
C ILE A 20 2.97 8.54 0.49
N GLU A 21 1.86 9.26 0.67
CA GLU A 21 1.84 10.71 0.80
C GLU A 21 1.68 11.18 2.23
N ALA A 22 0.90 10.43 3.02
CA ALA A 22 0.62 10.73 4.41
C ALA A 22 0.33 9.44 5.17
N ILE A 23 0.76 9.40 6.43
CA ILE A 23 0.40 8.40 7.43
C ILE A 23 -0.32 9.14 8.56
N GLN A 24 -1.38 8.56 9.09
CA GLN A 24 -2.22 9.16 10.12
C GLN A 24 -2.58 8.13 11.21
N PRO A 25 -2.88 8.59 12.43
CA PRO A 25 -3.27 7.71 13.55
C PRO A 25 -4.72 7.25 13.49
N ALA A 26 -5.51 7.78 12.55
CA ALA A 26 -6.92 7.46 12.38
C ALA A 26 -7.09 6.59 11.14
N PHE A 27 -8.08 5.70 11.15
CA PHE A 27 -8.47 4.93 9.98
C PHE A 27 -8.91 5.85 8.81
N PRO A 28 -8.49 5.57 7.56
CA PRO A 28 -7.45 4.61 7.16
C PRO A 28 -6.04 5.10 7.49
N ASP A 29 -5.13 4.19 7.80
CA ASP A 29 -3.77 4.51 8.28
C ASP A 29 -2.95 5.41 7.35
N ALA A 30 -3.16 5.32 6.03
CA ALA A 30 -2.39 6.08 5.07
C ALA A 30 -3.16 6.49 3.82
N LYS A 31 -2.70 7.61 3.23
CA LYS A 31 -3.06 8.03 1.88
C LYS A 31 -1.87 7.87 0.95
N GLY A 32 -2.12 7.31 -0.23
CA GLY A 32 -1.11 7.12 -1.27
C GLY A 32 -1.62 7.47 -2.67
N ARG A 33 -0.70 7.39 -3.64
CA ARG A 33 -1.00 7.46 -5.07
C ARG A 33 -0.33 6.32 -5.82
N ARG A 34 -1.06 5.72 -6.77
CA ARG A 34 -0.52 4.70 -7.70
C ARG A 34 -0.75 5.07 -9.15
N ARG A 35 0.12 4.59 -10.04
CA ARG A 35 -0.05 4.80 -11.49
C ARG A 35 -1.15 3.88 -12.02
N LYS A 36 -2.11 4.46 -12.74
CA LYS A 36 -3.16 3.73 -13.45
C LYS A 36 -3.25 4.23 -14.89
N GLY A 37 -2.74 3.42 -15.83
CA GLY A 37 -2.62 3.80 -17.23
C GLY A 37 -1.73 5.03 -17.43
N LYS A 38 -2.29 6.11 -17.98
CA LYS A 38 -1.59 7.40 -18.18
C LYS A 38 -1.75 8.37 -16.99
N GLY A 39 -2.53 8.01 -15.98
CA GLY A 39 -2.86 8.88 -14.84
C GLY A 39 -2.37 8.36 -13.50
N TRP A 40 -2.75 9.10 -12.45
CA TRP A 40 -2.56 8.75 -11.05
C TRP A 40 -3.92 8.52 -10.40
N GLU A 41 -3.99 7.53 -9.52
CA GLU A 41 -5.16 7.21 -8.70
C GLU A 41 -4.77 7.41 -7.23
N ASP A 42 -5.56 8.19 -6.51
CA ASP A 42 -5.49 8.30 -5.05
C ASP A 42 -6.01 6.99 -4.46
N VAL A 43 -5.33 6.50 -3.42
CA VAL A 43 -5.71 5.28 -2.71
C VAL A 43 -5.62 5.48 -1.20
N TRP A 44 -6.60 4.94 -0.49
CA TRP A 44 -6.58 4.80 0.97
C TRP A 44 -6.12 3.40 1.35
N ILE A 45 -5.22 3.35 2.35
CA ILE A 45 -4.50 2.15 2.71
C ILE A 45 -4.66 1.90 4.20
N GLU A 46 -4.98 0.66 4.57
CA GLU A 46 -4.91 0.19 5.94
C GLU A 46 -3.74 -0.78 6.11
N PHE A 47 -2.97 -0.64 7.19
CA PHE A 47 -1.87 -1.53 7.53
C PHE A 47 -2.29 -2.53 8.61
N GLU A 48 -2.22 -3.81 8.29
CA GLU A 48 -2.62 -4.86 9.23
C GLU A 48 -1.55 -5.94 9.40
N TYR A 49 -1.54 -6.63 10.54
CA TYR A 49 -0.71 -7.83 10.65
C TYR A 49 -1.31 -8.96 9.80
N LYS A 50 -2.60 -9.23 9.97
CA LYS A 50 -3.39 -10.15 9.14
C LYS A 50 -4.48 -9.40 8.39
N SER A 51 -4.79 -9.78 7.16
CA SER A 51 -5.90 -9.15 6.43
C SER A 51 -7.25 -9.26 7.16
N SER A 52 -7.48 -10.34 7.92
CA SER A 52 -8.70 -10.51 8.71
C SER A 52 -8.80 -9.55 9.91
N ASP A 53 -7.69 -8.92 10.33
CA ASP A 53 -7.68 -7.94 11.41
C ASP A 53 -8.49 -6.69 11.03
N PHE A 54 -8.52 -6.31 9.74
CA PHE A 54 -9.38 -5.23 9.23
C PHE A 54 -10.85 -5.43 9.61
N LYS A 55 -11.35 -6.67 9.43
CA LYS A 55 -12.72 -7.04 9.82
C LYS A 55 -12.87 -7.11 11.34
N ARG A 56 -11.83 -7.57 12.06
CA ARG A 56 -11.84 -7.63 13.53
C ARG A 56 -11.93 -6.24 14.16
N HIS A 57 -11.32 -5.23 13.55
CA HIS A 57 -11.36 -3.84 13.99
C HIS A 57 -12.64 -3.09 13.56
N ASP A 58 -13.57 -3.76 12.86
CA ASP A 58 -14.83 -3.19 12.36
C ASP A 58 -14.62 -2.02 11.38
N HIS A 59 -13.53 -2.07 10.60
CA HIS A 59 -13.28 -1.08 9.55
C HIS A 59 -14.24 -1.24 8.38
N ASN A 60 -14.70 -0.11 7.84
CA ASN A 60 -15.64 -0.07 6.74
C ASN A 60 -14.91 -0.23 5.39
N PRO A 61 -15.17 -1.29 4.59
CA PRO A 61 -14.51 -1.48 3.30
C PRO A 61 -14.83 -0.41 2.25
N LYS A 62 -15.80 0.49 2.50
CA LYS A 62 -16.10 1.59 1.55
C LYS A 62 -15.20 2.81 1.73
N GLU A 63 -14.43 2.86 2.82
CA GLU A 63 -13.57 4.00 3.18
C GLU A 63 -12.08 3.69 3.01
N CYS A 64 -11.75 2.47 2.56
CA CYS A 64 -10.39 2.01 2.31
C CYS A 64 -10.34 1.27 0.97
N ASP A 65 -9.27 1.44 0.21
CA ASP A 65 -9.11 0.81 -1.11
C ASP A 65 -8.23 -0.43 -1.06
N ILE A 66 -7.19 -0.42 -0.20
CA ILE A 66 -6.13 -1.43 -0.17
C ILE A 66 -5.80 -1.82 1.28
N ILE A 67 -5.73 -3.11 1.55
CA ILE A 67 -5.12 -3.62 2.78
C ILE A 67 -3.68 -4.05 2.48
N VAL A 68 -2.72 -3.43 3.14
CA VAL A 68 -1.32 -3.89 3.12
C VAL A 68 -1.07 -4.67 4.40
N CYS A 69 -0.83 -5.99 4.28
CA CYS A 69 -0.66 -6.84 5.45
C CYS A 69 0.59 -7.71 5.41
N TRP A 70 1.01 -8.23 6.57
CA TRP A 70 2.11 -9.20 6.61
C TRP A 70 1.68 -10.59 6.15
N ASN A 71 0.47 -11.03 6.54
CA ASN A 71 -0.07 -12.36 6.24
C ASN A 71 -1.52 -12.28 5.77
N HIS A 72 -1.79 -12.64 4.52
CA HIS A 72 -3.15 -12.68 3.99
C HIS A 72 -3.86 -13.99 4.40
N ASP A 73 -4.96 -13.87 5.14
CA ASP A 73 -5.75 -14.97 5.69
C ASP A 73 -7.28 -14.80 5.49
N TRP A 74 -7.70 -13.80 4.72
CA TRP A 74 -9.10 -13.51 4.44
C TRP A 74 -9.41 -13.75 2.96
N GLU A 75 -9.78 -14.99 2.63
CA GLU A 75 -9.98 -15.44 1.24
C GLU A 75 -11.07 -14.66 0.49
N ASP A 76 -12.21 -14.41 1.14
CA ASP A 76 -13.33 -13.63 0.57
C ASP A 76 -13.21 -12.12 0.86
N CYS A 77 -11.99 -11.57 0.89
CA CYS A 77 -11.78 -10.14 1.13
C CYS A 77 -12.33 -9.31 -0.05
N PRO A 78 -13.21 -8.31 0.19
CA PRO A 78 -13.76 -7.48 -0.87
C PRO A 78 -12.79 -6.40 -1.36
N LEU A 79 -11.67 -6.17 -0.64
CA LEU A 79 -10.65 -5.18 -0.95
C LEU A 79 -9.44 -5.81 -1.63
N GLU A 80 -8.68 -4.98 -2.34
CA GLU A 80 -7.36 -5.38 -2.81
C GLU A 80 -6.44 -5.62 -1.60
N VAL A 81 -5.80 -6.79 -1.56
CA VAL A 81 -4.87 -7.14 -0.48
C VAL A 81 -3.47 -7.34 -1.03
N ILE A 82 -2.52 -6.68 -0.38
CA ILE A 82 -1.10 -6.76 -0.69
C ILE A 82 -0.39 -7.42 0.49
N GLU A 83 0.07 -8.66 0.29
CA GLU A 83 0.81 -9.41 1.29
C GLU A 83 2.33 -9.14 1.19
N LEU A 84 2.88 -8.41 2.15
CA LEU A 84 4.29 -8.01 2.18
C LEU A 84 5.25 -9.20 2.25
N LYS A 85 4.89 -10.27 2.94
CA LYS A 85 5.73 -11.48 3.03
C LYS A 85 5.98 -12.09 1.66
N SER A 86 4.94 -12.24 0.85
CA SER A 86 5.01 -12.71 -0.54
C SER A 86 5.76 -11.71 -1.44
N VAL A 87 5.54 -10.40 -1.27
CA VAL A 87 6.28 -9.37 -2.03
C VAL A 87 7.78 -9.46 -1.78
N ILE A 88 8.21 -9.54 -0.51
CA ILE A 88 9.62 -9.63 -0.14
C ILE A 88 10.26 -10.92 -0.69
N GLN A 89 9.55 -12.05 -0.61
CA GLN A 89 10.04 -13.31 -1.18
C GLN A 89 10.28 -13.17 -2.70
N ASN A 90 9.31 -12.58 -3.42
CA ASN A 90 9.43 -12.35 -4.86
C ASN A 90 10.61 -11.44 -5.21
N LEU A 91 10.84 -10.37 -4.44
CA LEU A 91 11.96 -9.45 -4.66
C LEU A 91 13.31 -10.14 -4.44
N LYS A 92 13.42 -10.99 -3.41
CA LYS A 92 14.62 -11.81 -3.18
C LYS A 92 14.89 -12.77 -4.33
N THR A 93 13.87 -13.46 -4.83
CA THR A 93 13.99 -14.36 -5.99
C THR A 93 14.44 -13.62 -7.25
N ARG A 94 14.05 -12.35 -7.39
CA ARG A 94 14.42 -11.49 -8.53
C ARG A 94 15.76 -10.75 -8.37
N GLY A 95 16.46 -10.91 -7.24
CA GLY A 95 17.71 -10.19 -6.96
C GLY A 95 17.54 -8.67 -6.84
N GLN A 96 16.36 -8.21 -6.41
CA GLN A 96 16.03 -6.79 -6.22
C GLN A 96 16.13 -6.35 -4.74
N LEU A 97 16.55 -7.26 -3.86
CA LEU A 97 16.86 -7.07 -2.44
C LEU A 97 18.15 -7.82 -2.09
#